data_AF-A0A7W8F7Y9-F1
#
_entry.id   AF-A0A7W8F7Y9-F1
#
_cell.length_a   1.000
_cell.length_b   1.000
_cell.length_c   1.000
_cell.angle_alpha   90.00
_cell.angle_beta   90.00
_cell.angle_gamma   90.00
#
_symmetry.space_group_name_H-M   'P 1'
#
loop_
_entity.id
_entity.type
_entity.pdbx_description
1 polymer ?
#
loop_
_entity_poly.entity_id
_entity_poly.type
_entity_poly.pdbx_seq_one_letter_code
_entity_poly.pdbx_strand_id
1 'polypeptide(L)'
;MELTLLGTGAPAGLPRPHCPCAACASALGADARAATSLLVDGALLLDLTPGAAFAAARAGRSLGGVRQVLLSHPHDGPAVELPAGLPQPGRVPDGRELALLTGHRVRAVALDAPGTGYAVTAPDGQRLLYLPPGGAPAGLEEPAESYAMVLLDVVGRPDALARLREVGAVGPTTDVVAVHLDHDVPPGAELRRRLAAAGARAVPDGATLEVGAYEDVPDVPRRTLVLGGARSGKSVEAERRLESFPEVLYVATGGSRNGDTEWTARVSAHQERRPGSWRTVETCDLVPLLKDDGPPLLVDCLSLWLTDAMDAVGAWDDAEWADGGERALRERVRELTDAVRETGRTVVAVSNEVGSGIVPATASGRRYRDELGRLNAAFARECEQVLLVVAGQAVVLRG
;
A
#
# COMPACT_ATOMS: atom_id res chain seq x y z
N MET A 1 -26.11 1.94 6.13
CA MET A 1 -25.43 2.54 7.30
C MET A 1 -24.66 3.78 6.82
N GLU A 2 -24.97 4.94 7.38
CA GLU A 2 -24.31 6.21 7.09
C GLU A 2 -23.08 6.39 8.00
N LEU A 3 -21.93 6.72 7.41
CA LEU A 3 -20.68 7.00 8.11
C LEU A 3 -20.18 8.41 7.78
N THR A 4 -20.14 9.31 8.76
CA THR A 4 -19.52 10.63 8.59
C THR A 4 -18.13 10.66 9.23
N LEU A 5 -17.10 10.99 8.44
CA LEU A 5 -15.72 11.11 8.90
C LEU A 5 -15.45 12.54 9.36
N LEU A 6 -15.60 12.81 10.66
CA LEU A 6 -15.39 14.15 11.23
C LEU A 6 -13.93 14.60 11.15
N GLY A 7 -13.01 13.64 11.13
CA GLY A 7 -11.59 13.81 10.87
C GLY A 7 -11.02 12.52 10.28
N THR A 8 -9.87 12.63 9.61
CA THR A 8 -9.22 11.50 8.92
C THR A 8 -7.69 11.45 9.15
N GLY A 9 -7.15 12.39 9.90
CA GLY A 9 -5.73 12.49 10.21
C GLY A 9 -5.32 11.61 11.40
N ALA A 10 -4.01 11.47 11.59
CA ALA A 10 -3.43 10.87 12.79
C ALA A 10 -3.86 11.59 14.09
N PRO A 11 -3.57 11.05 15.29
CA PRO A 11 -4.03 11.65 16.56
C PRO A 11 -3.67 13.13 16.76
N ALA A 12 -2.55 13.59 16.20
CA ALA A 12 -2.12 14.99 16.24
C ALA A 12 -2.73 15.86 15.13
N GLY A 13 -3.51 15.27 14.22
CA GLY A 13 -3.94 15.87 12.96
C GLY A 13 -2.79 16.02 11.94
N LEU A 14 -3.14 16.54 10.78
CA LEU A 14 -2.22 16.91 9.70
C LEU A 14 -2.62 18.31 9.21
N PRO A 15 -1.75 19.33 9.30
CA PRO A 15 -0.35 19.26 9.65
C PRO A 15 -0.15 19.08 11.16
N ARG A 16 0.96 18.47 11.55
CA ARG A 16 1.35 18.43 12.96
C ARG A 16 1.73 19.86 13.41
N PRO A 17 1.17 20.41 14.51
CA PRO A 17 1.29 21.83 14.87
C PRO A 17 2.71 22.40 15.01
N HIS A 18 3.71 21.55 15.29
CA HIS A 18 5.10 21.96 15.50
C HIS A 18 6.08 21.33 14.51
N CYS A 19 5.59 20.68 13.46
CA CYS A 19 6.46 20.01 12.49
C CYS A 19 6.76 20.92 11.30
N PRO A 20 8.05 21.24 11.03
CA PRO A 20 8.44 22.06 9.90
C PRO A 20 8.64 21.26 8.60
N CYS A 21 8.23 19.98 8.54
CA CYS A 21 8.49 19.14 7.36
C CYS A 21 7.68 19.59 6.14
N ALA A 22 8.13 19.21 4.94
CA ALA A 22 7.48 19.57 3.69
C ALA A 22 6.03 19.05 3.57
N ALA A 23 5.74 17.87 4.13
CA ALA A 23 4.38 17.33 4.15
C ALA A 23 3.44 18.17 5.01
N CYS A 24 3.87 18.60 6.20
CA CYS A 24 3.10 19.51 7.05
C CYS A 24 2.96 20.90 6.41
N ALA A 25 4.01 21.41 5.76
CA ALA A 25 3.95 22.69 5.07
C ALA A 25 2.98 22.69 3.87
N SER A 26 2.73 21.54 3.26
CA SER A 26 1.81 21.38 2.11
C SER A 26 0.41 20.91 2.50
N ALA A 27 0.22 20.32 3.69
CA ALA A 27 -1.08 19.90 4.20
C ALA A 27 -1.86 21.08 4.81
N LEU A 28 -2.30 22.01 3.97
CA LEU A 28 -3.05 23.19 4.37
C LEU A 28 -4.38 23.27 3.60
N GLY A 29 -5.33 24.05 4.12
CA GLY A 29 -6.62 24.24 3.46
C GLY A 29 -7.40 22.93 3.34
N ALA A 30 -7.73 22.52 2.11
CA ALA A 30 -8.48 21.29 1.84
C ALA A 30 -7.69 20.00 2.12
N ASP A 31 -6.37 20.08 2.20
CA ASP A 31 -5.49 18.94 2.51
C ASP A 31 -5.20 18.80 4.01
N ALA A 32 -5.68 19.74 4.83
CA ALA A 32 -5.60 19.62 6.29
C ALA A 32 -6.61 18.59 6.79
N ARG A 33 -6.21 17.82 7.80
CA ARG A 33 -6.97 16.73 8.41
C ARG A 33 -6.96 16.87 9.93
N ALA A 34 -8.14 16.94 10.54
CA ALA A 34 -8.35 16.79 11.96
C ALA A 34 -8.08 15.33 12.39
N ALA A 35 -7.83 15.13 13.69
CA ALA A 35 -7.67 13.79 14.24
C ALA A 35 -8.91 12.93 13.97
N THR A 36 -8.67 11.67 13.59
CA THR A 36 -9.72 10.76 13.14
C THR A 36 -10.83 10.61 14.18
N SER A 37 -12.06 10.82 13.73
CA SER A 37 -13.28 10.68 14.53
C SER A 37 -14.44 10.35 13.59
N LEU A 38 -15.24 9.35 13.93
CA LEU A 38 -16.25 8.79 13.04
C LEU A 38 -17.63 8.82 13.70
N LEU A 39 -18.63 9.30 12.97
CA LEU A 39 -20.03 9.33 13.40
C LEU A 39 -20.83 8.35 12.55
N VAL A 40 -21.32 7.27 13.17
CA VAL A 40 -22.13 6.23 12.54
C VAL A 40 -23.61 6.48 12.85
N ASP A 41 -24.42 6.64 11.80
CA ASP A 41 -25.88 6.87 11.85
C ASP A 41 -26.30 7.98 12.84
N GLY A 42 -25.43 8.96 13.08
CA GLY A 42 -25.65 10.03 14.06
C GLY A 42 -25.74 9.56 15.53
N ALA A 43 -25.51 8.27 15.81
CA ALA A 43 -25.82 7.64 17.10
C ALA A 43 -24.61 7.04 17.82
N LEU A 44 -23.62 6.56 17.08
CA LEU A 44 -22.36 6.03 17.62
C LEU A 44 -21.21 6.93 17.18
N LEU A 45 -20.47 7.45 18.15
CA LEU A 45 -19.25 8.20 17.92
C LEU A 45 -18.04 7.31 18.25
N LEU A 46 -17.19 7.05 17.26
CA LEU A 46 -15.91 6.38 17.43
C LEU A 46 -14.82 7.45 17.49
N ASP A 47 -14.03 7.41 18.56
CA ASP A 47 -13.00 8.38 18.94
C ASP A 47 -13.51 9.81 19.06
N LEU A 48 -13.68 10.26 20.31
CA LEU A 48 -13.95 11.66 20.60
C LEU A 48 -12.62 12.44 20.60
N THR A 49 -12.45 13.32 19.63
CA THR A 49 -11.24 14.15 19.48
C THR A 49 -11.53 15.63 19.74
N PRO A 50 -10.50 16.46 20.01
CA PRO A 50 -10.67 17.90 20.18
C PRO A 50 -11.35 18.53 18.97
N GLY A 51 -12.43 19.28 19.21
CA GLY A 51 -13.18 19.96 18.14
C GLY A 51 -14.19 19.08 17.41
N ALA A 52 -14.43 17.83 17.81
CA ALA A 52 -15.39 16.93 17.17
C ALA A 52 -16.80 17.53 17.01
N ALA A 53 -17.28 18.32 17.99
CA ALA A 53 -18.57 19.01 17.88
C ALA A 53 -18.62 20.04 16.75
N PHE A 54 -17.55 20.82 16.58
CA PHE A 54 -17.44 21.78 15.48
C PHE A 54 -17.25 21.09 14.13
N ALA A 55 -16.46 20.00 14.10
CA ALA A 55 -16.30 19.17 12.92
C ALA A 55 -17.63 18.57 12.45
N ALA A 56 -18.45 18.05 13.38
CA ALA A 56 -19.81 17.57 13.09
C ALA A 56 -20.68 18.68 12.50
N ALA A 57 -20.68 19.87 13.11
CA ALA A 57 -21.45 21.01 12.60
C ALA A 57 -21.03 21.41 11.18
N ARG A 58 -19.72 21.43 10.87
CA ARG A 58 -19.22 21.70 9.51
C ARG A 58 -19.64 20.63 8.50
N ALA A 59 -19.74 19.38 8.93
CA ALA A 59 -20.25 18.27 8.12
C ALA A 59 -21.80 18.27 8.03
N GLY A 60 -22.49 19.28 8.57
CA GLY A 60 -23.96 19.32 8.57
C GLY A 60 -24.59 18.24 9.46
N ARG A 61 -23.90 17.83 10.53
CA ARG A 61 -24.35 16.84 11.50
C ARG A 61 -24.41 17.45 12.91
N SER A 62 -25.24 16.87 13.77
CA SER A 62 -25.35 17.24 15.19
C SER A 62 -24.94 16.07 16.06
N LEU A 63 -24.21 16.34 17.14
CA LEU A 63 -23.86 15.33 18.14
C LEU A 63 -24.97 15.06 19.16
N GLY A 64 -26.08 15.81 19.15
CA GLY A 64 -27.19 15.61 20.09
C GLY A 64 -27.91 14.26 19.94
N GLY A 65 -27.75 13.61 18.79
CA GLY A 65 -28.26 12.25 18.52
C GLY A 65 -27.39 11.13 19.09
N VAL A 66 -26.15 11.42 19.49
CA VAL A 66 -25.20 10.41 19.94
C VAL A 66 -25.71 9.76 21.23
N ARG A 67 -25.67 8.43 21.26
CA ARG A 67 -26.07 7.59 22.39
C ARG A 67 -24.93 6.74 22.92
N GLN A 68 -23.88 6.54 22.14
CA GLN A 68 -22.68 5.86 22.56
C GLN A 68 -21.43 6.56 22.04
N VAL A 69 -20.42 6.70 22.91
CA VAL A 69 -19.08 7.16 22.55
C VAL A 69 -18.09 6.03 22.88
N LEU A 70 -17.29 5.60 21.91
CA LEU A 70 -16.27 4.57 22.09
C LEU A 70 -14.90 5.08 21.69
N LEU A 71 -13.87 4.76 22.48
CA LEU A 71 -12.48 5.10 22.20
C LEU A 71 -11.72 3.86 21.75
N SER A 72 -11.03 3.95 20.63
CA SER A 72 -10.22 2.88 20.04
C SER A 72 -8.81 2.86 20.64
N HIS A 73 -8.27 4.01 21.06
CA HIS A 73 -6.94 4.14 21.67
C HIS A 73 -7.00 5.19 22.80
N PRO A 74 -6.05 5.15 23.76
CA PRO A 74 -5.88 6.27 24.69
C PRO A 74 -5.65 7.54 23.87
N HIS A 75 -6.26 8.66 24.28
CA HIS A 75 -6.02 9.90 23.58
C HIS A 75 -4.64 10.45 23.96
N ASP A 76 -3.67 10.33 23.04
CA ASP A 76 -2.32 10.91 23.18
C ASP A 76 -2.27 12.40 22.74
N GLY A 77 -3.44 12.97 22.42
CA GLY A 77 -3.61 14.36 22.00
C GLY A 77 -4.00 15.32 23.14
N PRO A 78 -4.27 16.60 22.82
CA PRO A 78 -4.69 17.59 23.82
C PRO A 78 -5.99 17.18 24.50
N ALA A 79 -6.16 17.63 25.76
CA ALA A 79 -7.35 17.29 26.55
C ALA A 79 -8.64 17.61 25.78
N VAL A 80 -9.54 16.62 25.76
CA VAL A 80 -10.81 16.73 25.04
C VAL A 80 -11.86 17.28 25.99
N GLU A 81 -12.39 18.45 25.67
CA GLU A 81 -13.61 18.94 26.35
C GLU A 81 -14.77 18.04 25.93
N LEU A 82 -15.53 17.54 26.91
CA LEU A 82 -16.71 16.71 26.68
C LEU A 82 -17.94 17.61 26.47
N PRO A 83 -18.51 17.73 25.25
CA PRO A 83 -19.75 18.45 25.05
C PRO A 83 -20.85 18.02 26.03
N ALA A 84 -21.55 19.00 26.59
CA ALA A 84 -22.67 18.75 27.49
C ALA A 84 -23.72 17.86 26.80
N GLY A 85 -24.13 16.79 27.48
CA GLY A 85 -25.13 15.83 26.98
C GLY A 85 -24.56 14.66 26.17
N LEU A 86 -23.26 14.64 25.87
CA LEU A 86 -22.64 13.43 25.32
C LEU A 86 -22.50 12.34 26.39
N PRO A 87 -22.72 11.06 26.03
CA PRO A 87 -22.39 9.93 26.88
C PRO A 87 -20.91 9.94 27.27
N GLN A 88 -20.61 9.39 28.45
CA GLN A 88 -19.23 9.17 28.88
C GLN A 88 -18.51 8.25 27.88
N PRO A 89 -17.32 8.63 27.37
CA PRO A 89 -16.53 7.77 26.50
C PRO A 89 -16.15 6.48 27.22
N GLY A 90 -16.35 5.36 26.53
CA GLY A 90 -15.99 4.03 27.02
C GLY A 90 -15.10 3.28 26.05
N ARG A 91 -14.65 2.10 26.45
CA ARG A 91 -14.02 1.11 25.57
C ARG A 91 -14.71 -0.22 25.78
N VAL A 92 -14.98 -0.94 24.70
CA VAL A 92 -15.49 -2.30 24.79
C VAL A 92 -14.28 -3.24 25.01
N PRO A 93 -14.28 -4.10 26.05
CA PRO A 93 -13.19 -5.05 26.25
C PRO A 93 -13.02 -6.00 25.06
N ASP A 94 -11.80 -6.41 24.76
CA ASP A 94 -11.49 -7.26 23.61
C ASP A 94 -12.36 -8.53 23.56
N GLY A 95 -12.84 -8.87 22.36
CA GLY A 95 -13.69 -10.03 22.12
C GLY A 95 -15.13 -9.89 22.65
N ARG A 96 -15.48 -8.78 23.32
CA ARG A 96 -16.86 -8.49 23.73
C ARG A 96 -17.63 -7.75 22.64
N GLU A 97 -18.94 -7.92 22.69
CA GLU A 97 -19.88 -7.22 21.84
C GLU A 97 -20.80 -6.33 22.69
N LEU A 98 -21.05 -5.12 22.21
CA LEU A 98 -21.98 -4.16 22.77
C LEU A 98 -23.15 -3.97 21.80
N ALA A 99 -24.36 -4.28 22.24
CA ALA A 99 -25.58 -3.97 21.50
C ALA A 99 -26.06 -2.54 21.85
N LEU A 100 -26.32 -1.73 20.82
CA LEU A 100 -26.83 -0.37 20.97
C LEU A 100 -28.34 -0.33 20.80
N LEU A 101 -28.99 0.66 21.41
CA LEU A 101 -30.45 0.87 21.30
C LEU A 101 -30.91 1.15 19.86
N THR A 102 -30.01 1.60 19.00
CA THR A 102 -30.27 1.79 17.56
C THR A 102 -30.25 0.49 16.76
N GLY A 103 -30.08 -0.66 17.41
CA GLY A 103 -30.00 -1.98 16.77
C GLY A 103 -28.61 -2.34 16.24
N HIS A 104 -27.63 -1.43 16.35
CA HIS A 104 -26.24 -1.71 15.99
C HIS A 104 -25.59 -2.68 16.98
N ARG A 105 -24.68 -3.51 16.49
CA ARG A 105 -23.80 -4.35 17.32
C ARG A 105 -22.35 -3.94 17.10
N VAL A 106 -21.62 -3.66 18.18
CA VAL A 106 -20.22 -3.22 18.13
C VAL A 106 -19.36 -4.26 18.83
N ARG A 107 -18.55 -4.99 18.05
CA ARG A 107 -17.61 -5.99 18.57
C ARG A 107 -16.20 -5.41 18.65
N ALA A 108 -15.56 -5.58 19.81
CA ALA A 108 -14.15 -5.24 19.99
C ALA A 108 -13.26 -6.28 19.29
N VAL A 109 -12.34 -5.80 18.46
CA VAL A 109 -11.34 -6.58 17.74
C VAL A 109 -9.99 -6.36 18.43
N ALA A 110 -9.38 -7.45 18.90
CA ALA A 110 -8.06 -7.44 19.50
C ALA A 110 -7.00 -7.06 18.47
N LEU A 111 -5.97 -6.34 18.91
CA LEU A 111 -4.91 -5.81 18.05
C LEU A 111 -3.52 -6.26 18.52
N ASP A 112 -2.54 -6.14 17.64
CA ASP A 112 -1.12 -6.39 17.94
C ASP A 112 -0.39 -5.21 18.60
N ALA A 113 -1.11 -4.12 18.84
CA ALA A 113 -0.62 -2.89 19.46
C ALA A 113 -1.66 -2.38 20.48
N PRO A 114 -1.28 -1.48 21.41
CA PRO A 114 -2.21 -0.87 22.34
C PRO A 114 -3.37 -0.18 21.61
N GLY A 115 -4.59 -0.64 21.88
CA GLY A 115 -5.77 -0.16 21.17
C GLY A 115 -6.85 -1.24 21.08
N THR A 116 -7.97 -0.88 20.48
CA THR A 116 -9.11 -1.76 20.23
C THR A 116 -9.71 -1.39 18.89
N GLY A 117 -9.79 -2.34 17.97
CA GLY A 117 -10.55 -2.17 16.74
C GLY A 117 -12.04 -2.34 17.01
N TYR A 118 -12.89 -1.71 16.20
CA TYR A 118 -14.35 -1.84 16.32
C TYR A 118 -14.95 -2.36 15.03
N ALA A 119 -15.53 -3.56 15.10
CA ALA A 119 -16.40 -4.09 14.06
C ALA A 119 -17.84 -3.69 14.36
N VAL A 120 -18.43 -2.84 13.53
CA VAL A 120 -19.81 -2.35 13.65
C VAL A 120 -20.68 -3.10 12.67
N THR A 121 -21.77 -3.69 13.16
CA THR A 121 -22.81 -4.32 12.33
C THR A 121 -24.09 -3.51 12.47
N ALA A 122 -24.62 -3.01 11.35
CA ALA A 122 -25.90 -2.30 11.32
C ALA A 122 -27.09 -3.26 11.47
N PRO A 123 -28.29 -2.74 11.77
CA PRO A 123 -29.51 -3.54 11.84
C PRO A 123 -29.85 -4.30 10.56
N ASP A 124 -29.46 -3.77 9.39
CA ASP A 124 -29.64 -4.38 8.07
C ASP A 124 -28.57 -5.46 7.75
N GLY A 125 -27.62 -5.68 8.66
CA GLY A 125 -26.54 -6.66 8.50
C GLY A 125 -25.28 -6.11 7.86
N GLN A 126 -25.25 -4.86 7.38
CA GLN A 126 -24.03 -4.27 6.81
C GLN A 126 -22.92 -4.16 7.86
N ARG A 127 -21.69 -4.46 7.46
CA ARG A 127 -20.53 -4.56 8.37
C ARG A 127 -19.44 -3.57 7.99
N LEU A 128 -18.97 -2.87 9.01
CA LEU A 128 -17.88 -1.90 8.99
C LEU A 128 -16.79 -2.35 9.96
N LEU A 129 -15.52 -2.22 9.59
CA LEU A 129 -14.40 -2.37 10.52
C LEU A 129 -13.62 -1.06 10.63
N TYR A 130 -13.35 -0.62 11.85
CA TYR A 130 -12.46 0.50 12.14
C TYR A 130 -11.28 0.04 12.98
N LEU A 131 -10.07 0.35 12.54
CA LEU A 131 -8.82 0.06 13.25
C LEU A 131 -8.12 1.36 13.67
N PRO A 132 -7.64 1.46 14.93
CA PRO A 132 -6.88 2.62 15.42
C PRO A 132 -5.54 2.79 14.70
N PRO A 133 -4.87 3.95 14.85
CA PRO A 133 -3.56 4.18 14.25
C PRO A 133 -2.56 3.16 14.77
N GLY A 134 -1.69 2.67 13.89
CA GLY A 134 -0.61 1.78 14.33
C GLY A 134 -1.06 0.42 14.84
N GLY A 135 -2.32 0.00 14.67
CA GLY A 135 -2.81 -1.32 15.09
C GLY A 135 -3.20 -2.21 13.91
N ALA A 136 -2.72 -3.46 13.90
CA ALA A 136 -3.26 -4.50 13.04
C ALA A 136 -4.06 -5.51 13.87
N PRO A 137 -5.05 -6.20 13.28
CA PRO A 137 -5.80 -7.22 13.99
C PRO A 137 -4.89 -8.36 14.47
N ALA A 138 -5.17 -8.85 15.67
CA ALA A 138 -4.51 -10.01 16.27
C ALA A 138 -5.52 -11.15 16.47
N GLY A 139 -5.16 -12.35 16.00
CA GLY A 139 -5.99 -13.55 16.17
C GLY A 139 -7.35 -13.48 15.46
N LEU A 140 -7.42 -12.84 14.28
CA LEU A 140 -8.63 -12.89 13.47
C LEU A 140 -8.84 -14.31 12.92
N GLU A 141 -10.02 -14.86 13.19
CA GLU A 141 -10.55 -16.00 12.45
C GLU A 141 -11.18 -15.52 11.14
N GLU A 142 -11.26 -16.42 10.15
CA GLU A 142 -11.99 -16.16 8.90
C GLU A 142 -13.44 -15.72 9.25
N PRO A 143 -13.86 -14.50 8.88
CA PRO A 143 -15.21 -14.07 9.16
C PRO A 143 -16.17 -14.77 8.18
N ALA A 144 -17.40 -15.01 8.63
CA ALA A 144 -18.44 -15.60 7.78
C ALA A 144 -18.72 -14.78 6.50
N GLU A 145 -18.51 -13.46 6.57
CA GLU A 145 -18.64 -12.53 5.45
C GLU A 145 -17.56 -11.45 5.53
N SER A 146 -17.12 -10.94 4.37
CA SER A 146 -16.23 -9.78 4.30
C SER A 146 -16.91 -8.51 4.84
N TYR A 147 -16.12 -7.53 5.25
CA TYR A 147 -16.64 -6.21 5.60
C TYR A 147 -17.04 -5.46 4.32
N ALA A 148 -18.15 -4.73 4.37
CA ALA A 148 -18.55 -3.84 3.30
C ALA A 148 -17.60 -2.63 3.20
N MET A 149 -17.06 -2.19 4.35
CA MET A 149 -16.08 -1.10 4.42
C MET A 149 -15.08 -1.33 5.56
N VAL A 150 -13.83 -0.95 5.34
CA VAL A 150 -12.78 -0.95 6.36
C VAL A 150 -12.08 0.41 6.40
N LEU A 151 -11.93 0.95 7.61
CA LEU A 151 -11.15 2.15 7.90
C LEU A 151 -9.91 1.78 8.70
N LEU A 152 -8.74 2.08 8.17
CA LEU A 152 -7.46 1.77 8.79
C LEU A 152 -6.34 2.68 8.30
N ASP A 153 -5.20 2.63 9.00
CA ASP A 153 -3.96 3.27 8.58
C ASP A 153 -3.25 2.46 7.49
N VAL A 154 -3.67 2.64 6.24
CA VAL A 154 -3.12 1.91 5.08
C VAL A 154 -1.64 2.24 4.84
N VAL A 155 -1.22 3.47 5.16
CA VAL A 155 0.12 3.97 4.87
C VAL A 155 1.11 3.56 5.95
N GLY A 156 0.72 3.70 7.22
CA GLY A 156 1.55 3.36 8.37
C GLY A 156 1.50 1.88 8.76
N ARG A 157 0.41 1.18 8.45
CA ARG A 157 0.20 -0.26 8.73
C ARG A 157 -0.36 -1.02 7.53
N PRO A 158 0.36 -1.07 6.38
CA PRO A 158 -0.10 -1.84 5.22
C PRO A 158 -0.28 -3.35 5.54
N ASP A 159 0.47 -3.87 6.51
CA ASP A 159 0.34 -5.24 7.01
C ASP A 159 -1.03 -5.52 7.65
N ALA A 160 -1.70 -4.51 8.22
CA ALA A 160 -3.06 -4.67 8.72
C ALA A 160 -4.04 -5.02 7.59
N LEU A 161 -3.89 -4.38 6.43
CA LEU A 161 -4.69 -4.69 5.24
C LEU A 161 -4.35 -6.09 4.69
N ALA A 162 -3.07 -6.46 4.69
CA ALA A 162 -2.61 -7.78 4.28
C ALA A 162 -3.26 -8.88 5.14
N ARG A 163 -3.23 -8.76 6.47
CA ARG A 163 -3.87 -9.74 7.37
C ARG A 163 -5.38 -9.84 7.18
N LEU A 164 -6.06 -8.71 6.93
CA LEU A 164 -7.49 -8.73 6.65
C LEU A 164 -7.83 -9.44 5.34
N ARG A 165 -6.99 -9.30 4.31
CA ARG A 165 -7.14 -10.04 3.04
C ARG A 165 -6.88 -11.52 3.22
N GLU A 166 -5.86 -11.87 4.01
CA GLU A 166 -5.47 -13.26 4.28
C GLU A 166 -6.64 -14.08 4.83
N VAL A 167 -7.39 -13.51 5.78
CA VAL A 167 -8.55 -14.16 6.39
C VAL A 167 -9.86 -13.92 5.62
N GLY A 168 -9.83 -13.29 4.45
CA GLY A 168 -11.03 -12.99 3.65
C GLY A 168 -11.95 -11.90 4.24
N ALA A 169 -11.49 -11.14 5.24
CA ALA A 169 -12.24 -10.03 5.83
C ALA A 169 -12.34 -8.82 4.88
N VAL A 170 -11.38 -8.67 3.97
CA VAL A 170 -11.37 -7.67 2.89
C VAL A 170 -11.36 -8.42 1.56
N GLY A 171 -12.37 -8.18 0.74
CA GLY A 171 -12.51 -8.75 -0.60
C GLY A 171 -12.57 -7.69 -1.70
N PRO A 172 -12.84 -8.10 -2.96
CA PRO A 172 -12.89 -7.19 -4.11
C PRO A 172 -13.99 -6.11 -4.04
N THR A 173 -15.01 -6.33 -3.21
CA THR A 173 -16.15 -5.42 -3.02
C THR A 173 -16.06 -4.61 -1.72
N THR A 174 -15.00 -4.81 -0.93
CA THR A 174 -14.80 -4.07 0.30
C THR A 174 -14.23 -2.69 -0.01
N ASP A 175 -14.91 -1.63 0.41
CA ASP A 175 -14.38 -0.27 0.31
C ASP A 175 -13.32 -0.04 1.40
N VAL A 176 -12.09 0.27 0.99
CA VAL A 176 -10.96 0.49 1.91
C VAL A 176 -10.68 1.99 1.99
N VAL A 177 -11.02 2.59 3.12
CA VAL A 177 -10.84 4.02 3.37
C VAL A 177 -9.66 4.25 4.30
N ALA A 178 -8.63 4.94 3.81
CA ALA A 178 -7.47 5.29 4.61
C ALA A 178 -7.80 6.43 5.59
N VAL A 179 -7.55 6.17 6.86
CA VAL A 179 -7.64 7.13 7.98
C VAL A 179 -6.33 7.12 8.74
N HIS A 180 -6.22 7.96 9.77
CA HIS A 180 -4.96 8.16 10.51
C HIS A 180 -3.81 8.68 9.64
N LEU A 181 -4.15 9.43 8.59
CA LEU A 181 -3.19 9.97 7.64
C LEU A 181 -2.27 11.00 8.33
N ASP A 182 -0.97 10.79 8.22
CA ASP A 182 0.05 11.62 8.85
C ASP A 182 1.07 12.15 7.82
N HIS A 183 2.05 12.89 8.31
CA HIS A 183 3.05 13.61 7.53
C HIS A 183 4.14 12.73 6.90
N ASP A 184 4.03 11.40 7.00
CA ASP A 184 4.90 10.43 6.32
C ASP A 184 4.72 10.43 4.80
N VAL A 185 3.55 10.90 4.35
CA VAL A 185 3.21 11.00 2.93
C VAL A 185 2.66 12.40 2.65
N PRO A 186 3.26 13.15 1.70
CA PRO A 186 2.69 14.40 1.24
C PRO A 186 1.24 14.20 0.75
N PRO A 187 0.33 15.15 1.06
CA PRO A 187 -1.05 15.07 0.59
C PRO A 187 -1.15 15.19 -0.94
N GLY A 188 -2.36 15.05 -1.47
CA GLY A 188 -2.62 15.20 -2.89
C GLY A 188 -2.24 13.97 -3.72
N ALA A 189 -1.46 14.17 -4.78
CA ALA A 189 -1.22 13.14 -5.80
C ALA A 189 -0.40 11.94 -5.29
N GLU A 190 0.60 12.20 -4.45
CA GLU A 190 1.44 11.15 -3.86
C GLU A 190 0.61 10.20 -2.99
N LEU A 191 -0.17 10.76 -2.06
CA LEU A 191 -1.08 9.98 -1.21
C LEU A 191 -2.06 9.15 -2.05
N ARG A 192 -2.73 9.78 -3.03
CA ARG A 192 -3.68 9.06 -3.91
C ARG A 192 -3.02 7.91 -4.66
N ARG A 193 -1.80 8.08 -5.17
CA ARG A 193 -1.07 7.01 -5.86
C ARG A 193 -0.78 5.84 -4.92
N ARG A 194 -0.28 6.11 -3.71
CA ARG A 194 0.05 5.05 -2.74
C ARG A 194 -1.18 4.26 -2.31
N LEU A 195 -2.28 4.96 -2.04
CA LEU A 195 -3.54 4.31 -1.66
C LEU A 195 -4.11 3.47 -2.81
N ALA A 196 -4.11 3.99 -4.04
CA ALA A 196 -4.57 3.25 -5.21
C ALA A 196 -3.79 1.95 -5.44
N ALA A 197 -2.48 1.95 -5.19
CA ALA A 197 -1.66 0.72 -5.27
C ALA A 197 -2.07 -0.34 -4.23
N ALA A 198 -2.69 0.06 -3.13
CA ALA A 198 -3.24 -0.83 -2.12
C ALA A 198 -4.75 -1.10 -2.31
N GLY A 199 -5.38 -0.62 -3.38
CA GLY A 199 -6.84 -0.72 -3.56
C GLY A 199 -7.63 0.07 -2.52
N ALA A 200 -7.06 1.16 -2.01
CA ALA A 200 -7.63 2.03 -1.00
C ALA A 200 -7.80 3.46 -1.53
N ARG A 201 -8.59 4.26 -0.81
CA ARG A 201 -8.80 5.69 -1.10
C ARG A 201 -8.80 6.52 0.17
N ALA A 202 -8.62 7.83 0.03
CA ALA A 202 -8.81 8.78 1.12
C ALA A 202 -9.94 9.74 0.75
N VAL A 203 -10.68 10.18 1.76
CA VAL A 203 -11.74 11.18 1.65
C VAL A 203 -11.37 12.42 2.46
N PRO A 204 -11.91 13.60 2.13
CA PRO A 204 -11.71 14.79 2.96
C PRO A 204 -12.47 14.66 4.28
N ASP A 205 -12.05 15.44 5.28
CA ASP A 205 -12.81 15.60 6.51
C ASP A 205 -14.21 16.14 6.25
N GLY A 206 -15.18 15.65 7.01
CA GLY A 206 -16.60 15.96 6.89
C GLY A 206 -17.32 15.18 5.78
N ALA A 207 -16.63 14.30 5.05
CA ALA A 207 -17.28 13.41 4.09
C ALA A 207 -18.24 12.44 4.78
N THR A 208 -19.38 12.22 4.15
CA THR A 208 -20.36 11.20 4.55
C THR A 208 -20.39 10.11 3.48
N LEU A 209 -20.21 8.86 3.90
CA LEU A 209 -20.18 7.67 3.06
C LEU A 209 -21.35 6.76 3.43
N GLU A 210 -21.91 6.09 2.43
CA GLU A 210 -22.87 5.00 2.62
C GLU A 210 -22.13 3.68 2.61
N VAL A 211 -22.11 2.98 3.75
CA VAL A 211 -21.46 1.67 3.86
C VAL A 211 -22.22 0.67 2.97
N GLY A 212 -21.48 -0.07 2.14
CA GLY A 212 -22.06 -1.04 1.22
C GLY A 212 -22.65 -0.45 -0.06
N ALA A 213 -22.57 0.87 -0.27
CA ALA A 213 -22.74 1.44 -1.61
C ALA A 213 -21.53 1.04 -2.47
N TYR A 214 -21.77 0.48 -3.64
CA TYR A 214 -20.70 0.15 -4.57
C TYR A 214 -20.17 1.44 -5.20
N GLU A 215 -18.96 1.83 -4.82
CA GLU A 215 -18.15 2.77 -5.60
C GLU A 215 -17.13 1.95 -6.40
N ASP A 216 -16.88 2.32 -7.66
CA ASP A 216 -15.81 1.72 -8.46
C ASP A 216 -14.47 1.92 -7.71
N VAL A 217 -14.03 0.89 -6.99
CA VAL A 217 -12.70 0.85 -6.38
C VAL A 217 -11.70 0.75 -7.53
N PRO A 218 -10.64 1.57 -7.58
CA PRO A 218 -9.64 1.47 -8.63
C PRO A 218 -9.04 0.07 -8.66
N ASP A 219 -9.12 -0.62 -9.80
CA ASP A 219 -8.45 -1.90 -9.99
C ASP A 219 -6.95 -1.74 -9.73
N VAL A 220 -6.40 -2.56 -8.82
CA VAL A 220 -4.97 -2.59 -8.58
C VAL A 220 -4.29 -3.14 -9.85
N PRO A 221 -3.35 -2.40 -10.46
CA PRO A 221 -2.76 -2.83 -11.73
C PRO A 221 -2.00 -4.13 -11.54
N ARG A 222 -2.34 -5.13 -12.36
CA ARG A 222 -1.73 -6.46 -12.28
C ARG A 222 -0.26 -6.45 -12.64
N ARG A 223 0.20 -5.62 -13.59
CA ARG A 223 1.59 -5.58 -14.05
C ARG A 223 2.12 -4.16 -13.99
N THR A 224 3.13 -3.98 -13.15
CA THR A 224 3.81 -2.70 -12.94
C THR A 224 5.30 -2.82 -13.25
N LEU A 225 5.81 -1.90 -14.06
CA LEU A 225 7.26 -1.71 -14.24
C LEU A 225 7.72 -0.45 -13.52
N VAL A 226 8.71 -0.59 -12.63
CA VAL A 226 9.32 0.50 -11.89
C VAL A 226 10.75 0.73 -12.39
N LEU A 227 10.92 1.81 -13.14
CA LEU A 227 12.20 2.27 -13.67
C LEU A 227 12.86 3.27 -12.72
N GLY A 228 14.17 3.41 -12.82
CA GLY A 228 14.87 4.51 -12.14
C GLY A 228 16.39 4.35 -12.15
N GLY A 229 17.09 5.42 -11.81
CA GLY A 229 18.54 5.38 -11.66
C GLY A 229 19.00 4.48 -10.50
N ALA A 230 20.32 4.32 -10.37
CA ALA A 230 20.91 3.73 -9.18
C ALA A 230 20.56 4.58 -7.94
N ARG A 231 20.21 3.92 -6.83
CA ARG A 231 19.84 4.59 -5.56
C ARG A 231 18.69 5.62 -5.67
N SER A 232 17.84 5.48 -6.69
CA SER A 232 16.68 6.35 -6.89
C SER A 232 15.53 6.10 -5.92
N GLY A 233 15.48 4.93 -5.27
CA GLY A 233 14.35 4.48 -4.44
C GLY A 233 13.37 3.53 -5.14
N LYS A 234 13.66 3.09 -6.37
CA LYS A 234 12.77 2.20 -7.15
C LYS A 234 12.39 0.88 -6.46
N SER A 235 13.30 0.24 -5.73
CA SER A 235 12.98 -0.99 -4.99
C SER A 235 12.01 -0.71 -3.84
N VAL A 236 12.14 0.42 -3.15
CA VAL A 236 11.19 0.84 -2.10
C VAL A 236 9.81 1.13 -2.69
N GLU A 237 9.74 1.81 -3.84
CA GLU A 237 8.46 2.03 -4.52
C GLU A 237 7.83 0.71 -5.01
N ALA A 238 8.64 -0.25 -5.46
CA ALA A 238 8.14 -1.57 -5.85
C ALA A 238 7.63 -2.37 -4.65
N GLU A 239 8.33 -2.32 -3.51
CA GLU A 239 7.93 -3.02 -2.28
C GLU A 239 6.60 -2.49 -1.75
N ARG A 240 6.44 -1.16 -1.63
CA ARG A 240 5.21 -0.49 -1.17
C ARG A 240 3.94 -0.90 -1.91
N ARG A 241 4.07 -1.29 -3.18
CA ARG A 241 2.93 -1.74 -3.99
C ARG A 241 2.39 -3.09 -3.56
N LEU A 242 3.21 -3.90 -2.90
CA LEU A 242 2.87 -5.25 -2.49
C LEU A 242 2.81 -5.43 -0.97
N GLU A 243 3.20 -4.44 -0.17
CA GLU A 243 3.20 -4.50 1.31
C GLU A 243 1.80 -4.77 1.91
N SER A 244 0.73 -4.50 1.16
CA SER A 244 -0.65 -4.79 1.58
C SER A 244 -1.18 -6.16 1.11
N PHE A 245 -0.33 -6.98 0.47
CA PHE A 245 -0.69 -8.34 0.06
C PHE A 245 -0.24 -9.36 1.12
N PRO A 246 -1.05 -10.40 1.41
CA PRO A 246 -0.72 -11.39 2.43
C PRO A 246 0.64 -12.07 2.22
N GLU A 247 0.88 -12.50 0.99
CA GLU A 247 2.09 -13.18 0.56
C GLU A 247 2.68 -12.50 -0.66
N VAL A 248 4.00 -12.55 -0.78
CA VAL A 248 4.74 -12.08 -1.96
C VAL A 248 5.94 -12.99 -2.18
N LEU A 249 6.18 -13.34 -3.45
CA LEU A 249 7.42 -13.98 -3.87
C LEU A 249 8.37 -12.90 -4.41
N TYR A 250 9.40 -12.59 -3.64
CA TYR A 250 10.49 -11.71 -4.04
C TYR A 250 11.54 -12.51 -4.83
N VAL A 251 11.84 -12.09 -6.05
CA VAL A 251 12.85 -12.69 -6.91
C VAL A 251 14.06 -11.77 -7.00
N ALA A 252 15.14 -12.17 -6.36
CA ALA A 252 16.42 -11.48 -6.44
C ALA A 252 17.24 -12.05 -7.61
N THR A 253 17.39 -11.28 -8.68
CA THR A 253 18.12 -11.72 -9.89
C THR A 253 19.62 -11.42 -9.81
N GLY A 254 20.09 -10.80 -8.71
CA GLY A 254 21.49 -10.41 -8.55
C GLY A 254 22.42 -11.48 -7.98
N GLY A 255 21.87 -12.58 -7.44
CA GLY A 255 22.60 -13.64 -6.76
C GLY A 255 23.50 -13.18 -5.59
N SER A 256 24.27 -14.13 -5.05
CA SER A 256 25.35 -13.83 -4.10
C SER A 256 26.62 -13.44 -4.84
N ARG A 257 27.09 -12.20 -4.62
CA ARG A 257 28.42 -11.78 -5.06
C ARG A 257 29.44 -12.20 -4.00
N ASN A 258 30.06 -13.35 -4.21
CA ASN A 258 31.04 -13.92 -3.27
C ASN A 258 32.13 -12.89 -2.92
N GLY A 259 32.20 -12.51 -1.64
CA GLY A 259 33.24 -11.64 -1.07
C GLY A 259 32.93 -10.13 -1.03
N ASP A 260 31.79 -9.68 -1.53
CA ASP A 260 31.39 -8.25 -1.47
C ASP A 260 30.59 -7.97 -0.18
N THR A 261 31.28 -7.45 0.85
CA THR A 261 30.66 -7.13 2.14
C THR A 261 29.67 -5.96 2.06
N GLU A 262 29.85 -5.02 1.11
CA GLU A 262 28.90 -3.93 0.86
C GLU A 262 27.61 -4.51 0.25
N TRP A 263 27.75 -5.45 -0.69
CA TRP A 263 26.61 -6.19 -1.26
C TRP A 263 25.84 -6.97 -0.20
N THR A 264 26.54 -7.71 0.67
CA THR A 264 25.91 -8.48 1.75
C THR A 264 25.15 -7.57 2.72
N ALA A 265 25.75 -6.48 3.19
CA ALA A 265 25.09 -5.52 4.07
C ALA A 265 23.85 -4.90 3.42
N ARG A 266 23.90 -4.63 2.10
CA ARG A 266 22.77 -4.14 1.33
C ARG A 266 21.65 -5.18 1.23
N VAL A 267 21.97 -6.44 0.98
CA VAL A 267 20.98 -7.53 0.92
C VAL A 267 20.29 -7.68 2.28
N SER A 268 21.05 -7.70 3.38
CA SER A 268 20.47 -7.77 4.73
C SER A 268 19.51 -6.60 5.02
N ALA A 269 19.91 -5.36 4.72
CA ALA A 269 19.04 -4.20 4.90
C ALA A 269 17.78 -4.23 4.00
N HIS A 270 17.82 -4.92 2.86
CA HIS A 270 16.61 -5.12 2.02
C HIS A 270 15.72 -6.23 2.58
N GLN A 271 16.30 -7.30 3.11
CA GLN A 271 15.54 -8.39 3.74
C GLN A 271 14.86 -7.95 5.03
N GLU A 272 15.56 -7.22 5.90
CA GLU A 272 15.03 -6.71 7.18
C GLU A 272 13.86 -5.74 7.00
N ARG A 273 13.78 -5.05 5.86
CA ARG A 273 12.69 -4.11 5.56
C ARG A 273 11.39 -4.81 5.15
N ARG A 274 11.47 -6.03 4.61
CA ARG A 274 10.31 -6.71 4.02
C ARG A 274 9.42 -7.33 5.12
N PRO A 275 8.10 -7.43 4.88
CA PRO A 275 7.24 -8.21 5.75
C PRO A 275 7.74 -9.64 5.90
N GLY A 276 7.67 -10.21 7.10
CA GLY A 276 8.12 -11.57 7.38
C GLY A 276 7.34 -12.67 6.62
N SER A 277 6.17 -12.34 6.07
CA SER A 277 5.39 -13.23 5.21
C SER A 277 5.96 -13.35 3.79
N TRP A 278 6.90 -12.50 3.40
CA TRP A 278 7.48 -12.52 2.06
C TRP A 278 8.52 -13.63 1.93
N ARG A 279 8.43 -14.41 0.86
CA ARG A 279 9.41 -15.42 0.50
C ARG A 279 10.39 -14.85 -0.52
N THR A 280 11.68 -15.10 -0.32
CA THR A 280 12.72 -14.68 -1.28
C THR A 280 13.29 -15.90 -2.00
N VAL A 281 13.41 -15.80 -3.33
CA VAL A 281 14.15 -16.76 -4.17
C VAL A 281 15.21 -16.03 -4.97
N GLU A 282 16.40 -16.62 -5.07
CA GLU A 282 17.49 -16.09 -5.89
C GLU A 282 17.53 -16.88 -7.20
N THR A 283 17.11 -16.26 -8.29
CA THR A 283 17.09 -16.91 -9.62
C THR A 283 16.97 -15.88 -10.74
N CYS A 284 17.52 -16.21 -11.91
CA CYS A 284 17.28 -15.51 -13.17
C CYS A 284 16.27 -16.27 -14.07
N ASP A 285 15.84 -17.46 -13.68
CA ASP A 285 14.82 -18.23 -14.40
C ASP A 285 13.41 -17.78 -14.02
N LEU A 286 12.99 -16.66 -14.62
CA LEU A 286 11.73 -15.98 -14.31
C LEU A 286 10.51 -16.63 -14.99
N VAL A 287 10.71 -17.31 -16.12
CA VAL A 287 9.60 -17.81 -16.96
C VAL A 287 8.74 -18.83 -16.23
N PRO A 288 9.28 -19.85 -15.55
CA PRO A 288 8.46 -20.79 -14.77
C PRO A 288 7.67 -20.08 -13.66
N LEU A 289 8.31 -19.13 -12.95
CA LEU A 289 7.65 -18.37 -11.89
C LEU A 289 6.47 -17.53 -12.40
N LEU A 290 6.55 -17.04 -13.63
CA LEU A 290 5.47 -16.26 -14.25
C LEU A 290 4.34 -17.15 -14.79
N LYS A 291 4.65 -18.37 -15.25
CA LYS A 291 3.66 -19.32 -15.77
C LYS A 291 2.88 -20.05 -14.69
N ASP A 292 3.55 -20.40 -13.60
CA ASP A 292 2.94 -21.09 -12.47
C ASP A 292 2.05 -20.14 -11.66
N ASP A 293 0.94 -20.63 -11.13
CA ASP A 293 0.11 -19.88 -10.19
C ASP A 293 0.85 -19.63 -8.87
N GLY A 294 0.53 -18.52 -8.21
CA GLY A 294 1.15 -18.19 -6.93
C GLY A 294 0.84 -16.80 -6.43
N PRO A 295 1.46 -16.38 -5.31
CA PRO A 295 1.28 -15.03 -4.76
C PRO A 295 1.79 -13.95 -5.72
N PRO A 296 1.55 -12.66 -5.48
CA PRO A 296 2.23 -11.59 -6.21
C PRO A 296 3.75 -11.80 -6.33
N LEU A 297 4.32 -11.40 -7.46
CA LEU A 297 5.74 -11.55 -7.80
C LEU A 297 6.43 -10.19 -7.85
N LEU A 298 7.50 -10.02 -7.08
CA LEU A 298 8.37 -8.83 -7.16
C LEU A 298 9.73 -9.22 -7.74
N VAL A 299 10.06 -8.73 -8.93
CA VAL A 299 11.35 -8.99 -9.59
C VAL A 299 12.32 -7.82 -9.37
N ASP A 300 13.42 -8.04 -8.66
CA ASP A 300 14.50 -7.04 -8.48
C ASP A 300 15.86 -7.66 -8.84
N CYS A 301 16.41 -7.39 -10.04
CA CYS A 301 15.89 -6.55 -11.11
C CYS A 301 16.11 -7.11 -12.52
N LEU A 302 15.33 -6.60 -13.48
CA LEU A 302 15.47 -6.93 -14.90
C LEU A 302 16.86 -6.56 -15.46
N SER A 303 17.55 -5.59 -14.86
CA SER A 303 18.90 -5.20 -15.27
C SER A 303 19.96 -6.25 -14.99
N LEU A 304 19.82 -7.00 -13.89
CA LEU A 304 20.72 -8.11 -13.55
C LEU A 304 20.29 -9.41 -14.24
N TRP A 305 18.98 -9.59 -14.43
CA TRP A 305 18.47 -10.64 -15.33
C TRP A 305 19.04 -10.51 -16.74
N LEU A 306 19.11 -9.29 -17.27
CA LEU A 306 19.69 -9.05 -18.59
C LEU A 306 21.18 -9.39 -18.63
N THR A 307 21.93 -9.06 -17.57
CA THR A 307 23.35 -9.43 -17.47
C THR A 307 23.52 -10.94 -17.57
N ASP A 308 22.75 -11.71 -16.80
CA ASP A 308 22.74 -13.18 -16.84
C ASP A 308 22.34 -13.72 -18.23
N ALA A 309 21.29 -13.16 -18.83
CA ALA A 309 20.84 -13.54 -20.17
C ALA A 309 21.88 -13.23 -21.26
N MET A 310 22.65 -12.15 -21.10
CA MET A 310 23.76 -11.78 -21.98
C MET A 310 24.97 -12.70 -21.78
N ASP A 311 25.31 -13.05 -20.54
CA ASP A 311 26.37 -14.03 -20.21
C ASP A 311 26.08 -15.38 -20.87
N ALA A 312 24.84 -15.88 -20.73
CA ALA A 312 24.43 -17.19 -21.21
C ALA A 312 24.49 -17.36 -22.75
N VAL A 313 24.53 -16.26 -23.50
CA VAL A 313 24.51 -16.26 -24.98
C VAL A 313 25.77 -15.64 -25.58
N GLY A 314 26.81 -15.42 -24.78
CA GLY A 314 28.08 -14.89 -25.30
C GLY A 314 28.01 -13.42 -25.71
N ALA A 315 27.03 -12.66 -25.24
CA ALA A 315 26.75 -11.32 -25.76
C ALA A 315 27.82 -10.27 -25.42
N TRP A 316 28.82 -10.60 -24.61
CA TRP A 316 29.93 -9.70 -24.27
C TRP A 316 31.06 -9.75 -25.29
N ASP A 317 31.16 -10.84 -26.05
CA ASP A 317 32.13 -11.02 -27.13
C ASP A 317 31.50 -10.65 -28.49
N ASP A 318 32.25 -9.96 -29.34
CA ASP A 318 31.73 -9.48 -30.61
C ASP A 318 31.56 -10.61 -31.65
N ALA A 319 32.39 -11.66 -31.60
CA ALA A 319 32.29 -12.79 -32.50
C ALA A 319 31.10 -13.68 -32.12
N GLU A 320 30.94 -14.02 -30.83
CA GLU A 320 29.80 -14.81 -30.36
C GLU A 320 28.46 -14.08 -30.53
N TRP A 321 28.45 -12.75 -30.30
CA TRP A 321 27.27 -11.94 -30.57
C TRP A 321 26.83 -12.02 -32.05
N ALA A 322 27.79 -11.94 -32.97
CA ALA A 322 27.54 -12.04 -34.40
C ALA A 322 27.18 -13.47 -34.83
N ASP A 323 27.71 -14.49 -34.15
CA ASP A 323 27.44 -15.92 -34.39
C ASP A 323 26.17 -16.42 -33.68
N GLY A 324 25.14 -15.57 -33.62
CA GLY A 324 23.80 -15.96 -33.16
C GLY A 324 23.44 -15.56 -31.73
N GLY A 325 24.38 -15.02 -30.93
CA GLY A 325 24.10 -14.50 -29.59
C GLY A 325 22.98 -13.44 -29.58
N GLU A 326 22.93 -12.57 -30.60
CA GLU A 326 21.83 -11.60 -30.77
C GLU A 326 20.46 -12.26 -30.89
N ARG A 327 20.36 -13.30 -31.73
CA ARG A 327 19.09 -14.02 -31.94
C ARG A 327 18.65 -14.74 -30.67
N ALA A 328 19.59 -15.38 -29.98
CA ALA A 328 19.34 -16.09 -28.74
C ALA A 328 18.89 -15.14 -27.61
N LEU A 329 19.52 -13.97 -27.45
CA LEU A 329 19.09 -12.98 -26.46
C LEU A 329 17.65 -12.51 -26.75
N ARG A 330 17.36 -12.19 -28.01
CA ARG A 330 16.01 -11.76 -28.42
C ARG A 330 14.95 -12.82 -28.17
N GLU A 331 15.30 -14.10 -28.28
CA GLU A 331 14.40 -15.22 -27.95
C GLU A 331 14.09 -15.27 -26.46
N ARG A 332 15.11 -15.21 -25.59
CA ARG A 332 14.93 -15.14 -24.13
C ARG A 332 14.09 -13.93 -23.70
N VAL A 333 14.32 -12.77 -24.31
CA VAL A 333 13.50 -11.57 -24.04
C VAL A 333 12.05 -11.77 -24.46
N ARG A 334 11.80 -12.39 -25.63
CA ARG A 334 10.44 -12.71 -26.08
C ARG A 334 9.75 -13.67 -25.12
N GLU A 335 10.40 -14.78 -24.76
CA GLU A 335 9.88 -15.76 -23.81
C GLU A 335 9.51 -15.12 -22.46
N LEU A 336 10.37 -14.25 -21.93
CA LEU A 336 10.07 -13.50 -20.71
C LEU A 336 8.83 -12.61 -20.88
N THR A 337 8.76 -11.82 -21.95
CA THR A 337 7.64 -10.90 -22.15
C THR A 337 6.33 -11.62 -22.45
N ASP A 338 6.37 -12.76 -23.14
CA ASP A 338 5.20 -13.59 -23.38
C ASP A 338 4.69 -14.19 -22.05
N ALA A 339 5.60 -14.64 -21.17
CA ALA A 339 5.22 -15.10 -19.83
C ALA A 339 4.60 -13.99 -18.97
N VAL A 340 5.11 -12.75 -19.06
CA VAL A 340 4.49 -11.57 -18.40
C VAL A 340 3.12 -11.23 -18.99
N ARG A 341 2.93 -11.45 -20.30
CA ARG A 341 1.64 -11.25 -20.94
C ARG A 341 0.60 -12.24 -20.43
N GLU A 342 0.98 -13.50 -20.29
CA GLU A 342 0.11 -14.63 -19.97
C GLU A 342 -0.15 -14.84 -18.48
N THR A 343 0.73 -14.32 -17.60
CA THR A 343 0.63 -14.57 -16.16
C THR A 343 -0.68 -14.07 -15.55
N GLY A 344 -1.28 -14.90 -14.69
CA GLY A 344 -2.41 -14.52 -13.85
C GLY A 344 -1.98 -13.79 -12.56
N ARG A 345 -0.68 -13.78 -12.25
CA ARG A 345 -0.14 -13.19 -11.02
C ARG A 345 -0.08 -11.66 -11.12
N THR A 346 -0.19 -11.00 -9.99
CA THR A 346 0.25 -9.60 -9.88
C THR A 346 1.78 -9.56 -9.93
N VAL A 347 2.36 -8.76 -10.83
CA VAL A 347 3.79 -8.63 -11.07
C VAL A 347 4.24 -7.18 -10.91
N VAL A 348 5.27 -6.98 -10.08
CA VAL A 348 6.01 -5.72 -9.99
C VAL A 348 7.46 -5.98 -10.35
N ALA A 349 7.94 -5.39 -11.44
CA ALA A 349 9.31 -5.55 -11.88
C ALA A 349 10.11 -4.25 -11.71
N VAL A 350 11.33 -4.37 -11.22
CA VAL A 350 12.27 -3.26 -11.07
C VAL A 350 13.29 -3.32 -12.21
N SER A 351 13.59 -2.18 -12.82
CA SER A 351 14.71 -2.06 -13.76
C SER A 351 15.43 -0.73 -13.65
N ASN A 352 16.70 -0.71 -14.02
CA ASN A 352 17.48 0.52 -14.10
C ASN A 352 17.15 1.29 -15.40
N GLU A 353 17.13 2.61 -15.28
CA GLU A 353 17.23 3.52 -16.43
C GLU A 353 18.69 3.95 -16.57
N VAL A 354 19.34 3.55 -17.68
CA VAL A 354 20.78 3.79 -17.95
C VAL A 354 21.02 4.54 -19.26
N GLY A 355 19.97 4.82 -20.04
CA GLY A 355 20.04 5.44 -21.36
C GLY A 355 20.13 6.96 -21.34
N SER A 356 19.94 7.59 -20.18
CA SER A 356 19.94 9.06 -20.03
C SER A 356 21.33 9.67 -19.77
N GLY A 357 22.40 8.88 -19.93
CA GLY A 357 23.79 9.28 -19.70
C GLY A 357 24.63 9.40 -20.98
N ILE A 358 25.95 9.53 -20.82
CA ILE A 358 26.92 9.55 -21.93
C ILE A 358 27.00 8.15 -22.58
N VAL A 359 27.32 8.11 -23.87
CA VAL A 359 27.58 6.87 -24.60
C VAL A 359 28.77 6.12 -23.99
N PRO A 360 28.64 4.84 -23.58
CA PRO A 360 29.76 4.08 -23.04
C PRO A 360 30.92 3.96 -24.03
N ALA A 361 32.15 4.02 -23.49
CA ALA A 361 33.37 3.91 -24.29
C ALA A 361 33.56 2.51 -24.90
N THR A 362 33.14 1.47 -24.20
CA THR A 362 33.29 0.07 -24.62
C THR A 362 32.12 -0.39 -25.50
N ALA A 363 32.38 -1.29 -26.44
CA ALA A 363 31.34 -1.90 -27.28
C ALA A 363 30.32 -2.69 -26.43
N SER A 364 30.80 -3.49 -25.47
CA SER A 364 29.99 -4.21 -24.50
C SER A 364 29.08 -3.29 -23.67
N GLY A 365 29.59 -2.14 -23.22
CA GLY A 365 28.81 -1.17 -22.47
C GLY A 365 27.69 -0.53 -23.31
N ARG A 366 27.98 -0.21 -24.59
CA ARG A 366 26.96 0.28 -25.52
C ARG A 366 25.88 -0.78 -25.77
N ARG A 367 26.29 -2.03 -26.00
CA ARG A 367 25.39 -3.17 -26.20
C ARG A 367 24.47 -3.35 -25.01
N TYR A 368 25.00 -3.44 -23.78
CA TYR A 368 24.19 -3.57 -22.57
C TYR A 368 23.17 -2.44 -22.42
N ARG A 369 23.61 -1.18 -22.59
CA ARG A 369 22.72 -0.02 -22.51
C ARG A 369 21.57 -0.12 -23.52
N ASP A 370 21.88 -0.47 -24.76
CA ASP A 370 20.90 -0.55 -25.84
C ASP A 370 19.93 -1.73 -25.63
N GLU A 371 20.44 -2.91 -25.24
CA GLU A 371 19.59 -4.08 -24.94
C GLU A 371 18.72 -3.87 -23.69
N LEU A 372 19.22 -3.17 -22.66
CA LEU A 372 18.41 -2.84 -21.49
C LEU A 372 17.27 -1.88 -21.86
N GLY A 373 17.53 -0.91 -22.74
CA GLY A 373 16.48 -0.06 -23.31
C GLY A 373 15.42 -0.87 -24.06
N ARG A 374 15.83 -1.84 -24.89
CA ARG A 374 14.91 -2.72 -25.62
C ARG A 374 14.11 -3.63 -24.69
N LEU A 375 14.74 -4.21 -23.68
CA LEU A 375 14.08 -5.02 -22.65
C LEU A 375 13.05 -4.20 -21.89
N ASN A 376 13.44 -3.02 -21.37
CA ASN A 376 12.53 -2.13 -20.64
C ASN A 376 11.33 -1.75 -21.50
N ALA A 377 11.54 -1.40 -22.76
CA ALA A 377 10.46 -1.08 -23.69
C ALA A 377 9.55 -2.28 -23.99
N ALA A 378 10.11 -3.49 -24.12
CA ALA A 378 9.34 -4.70 -24.36
C ALA A 378 8.50 -5.10 -23.14
N PHE A 379 9.09 -5.07 -21.94
CA PHE A 379 8.40 -5.35 -20.69
C PHE A 379 7.30 -4.31 -20.42
N ALA A 380 7.62 -3.02 -20.61
CA ALA A 380 6.65 -1.93 -20.42
C ALA A 380 5.40 -2.07 -21.31
N ARG A 381 5.49 -2.69 -22.49
CA ARG A 381 4.32 -2.93 -23.35
C ARG A 381 3.30 -3.86 -22.70
N GLU A 382 3.76 -4.78 -21.85
CA GLU A 382 2.91 -5.76 -21.16
C GLU A 382 2.44 -5.26 -19.78
N CYS A 383 2.81 -4.03 -19.37
CA CYS A 383 2.40 -3.45 -18.09
C CYS A 383 1.24 -2.45 -18.26
N GLU A 384 0.25 -2.55 -17.38
CA GLU A 384 -0.77 -1.50 -17.23
C GLU A 384 -0.15 -0.23 -16.65
N GLN A 385 0.84 -0.37 -15.76
CA GLN A 385 1.49 0.76 -15.11
C GLN A 385 3.00 0.80 -15.32
N VAL A 386 3.53 1.98 -15.61
CA VAL A 386 4.96 2.23 -15.75
C VAL A 386 5.33 3.47 -14.97
N LEU A 387 6.31 3.34 -14.08
CA LEU A 387 6.79 4.41 -13.22
C LEU A 387 8.26 4.71 -13.50
N LEU A 388 8.64 5.96 -13.35
CA LEU A 388 10.03 6.40 -13.25
C LEU A 388 10.28 7.00 -11.87
N VAL A 389 11.21 6.42 -11.11
CA VAL A 389 11.56 6.91 -9.78
C VAL A 389 12.82 7.76 -9.84
N VAL A 390 12.72 8.99 -9.34
CA VAL A 390 13.80 9.98 -9.28
C VAL A 390 13.79 10.62 -7.90
N ALA A 391 14.92 10.59 -7.18
CA ALA A 391 15.03 11.14 -5.82
C ALA A 391 13.92 10.64 -4.85
N GLY A 392 13.55 9.37 -4.95
CA GLY A 392 12.49 8.75 -4.16
C GLY A 392 11.07 9.13 -4.57
N GLN A 393 10.89 9.94 -5.61
CA GLN A 393 9.59 10.36 -6.14
C GLN A 393 9.24 9.52 -7.36
N ALA A 394 8.05 8.91 -7.37
CA ALA A 394 7.59 8.16 -8.54
C ALA A 394 6.77 9.04 -9.48
N VAL A 395 7.24 9.15 -10.72
CA VAL A 395 6.56 9.78 -11.84
C VAL A 395 5.81 8.72 -12.61
N VAL A 396 4.51 8.90 -12.81
CA VAL A 396 3.68 7.99 -13.61
C VAL A 396 3.93 8.27 -15.09
N LEU A 397 4.51 7.31 -15.81
CA LEU A 397 4.67 7.37 -17.27
C LEU A 397 3.47 6.77 -18.00
N ARG A 398 2.84 5.77 -17.37
CA ARG A 398 1.59 5.11 -17.78
C ARG A 398 0.87 4.66 -16.51
N GLY A 399 -0.43 4.88 -16.42
CA GLY A 399 -1.25 4.41 -15.31
C GLY A 399 -2.66 4.93 -15.38
#